data_AF-A0A6C0H2M5-F1
#
_entry.id   AF-A0A6C0H2M5-F1
#
_cell.length_a   1.000
_cell.length_b   1.000
_cell.length_c   1.000
_cell.angle_alpha   90.00
_cell.angle_beta   90.00
_cell.angle_gamma   90.00
#
_symmetry.space_group_name_H-M   'P 1'
#
loop_
_entity.id
_entity.type
_entity.pdbx_description
1 polymer ?
#
loop_
_entity_poly.entity_id
_entity_poly.type
_entity_poly.pdbx_seq_one_letter_code
_entity_poly.pdbx_strand_id
1 'polypeptide(L)'
;MEYASELSDEIRDENYHRHVGWKGGNEIVKQYFSKDTVKLISSKITDLLIGVDPDNRPIIVADKTIHNVMSEIYKNYRPPTGDLHSRYIIPPASASSDNYIQSMIDQTIEVITSDVKNTMGMEENNKKLSIWTTVYGDFNRHGLQQTPQIKIRNKHPAHFQFHMRY
;
A
#
# COMPACT_ATOMS: atom_id res chain seq x y z
N MET A 1 13.92 -38.03 10.78
CA MET A 1 14.95 -37.00 10.57
C MET A 1 14.27 -35.67 10.78
N GLU A 2 14.53 -35.09 11.94
CA GLU A 2 14.03 -33.77 12.34
C GLU A 2 14.83 -32.73 11.57
N TYR A 3 14.16 -31.88 10.80
CA TYR A 3 14.80 -30.76 10.11
C TYR A 3 15.01 -29.66 11.16
N ALA A 4 16.25 -29.57 11.63
CA ALA A 4 16.70 -28.67 12.66
C ALA A 4 16.24 -27.23 12.40
N SER A 5 15.52 -26.71 13.39
CA SER A 5 15.20 -25.31 13.59
C SER A 5 16.44 -24.60 14.16
N GLU A 6 17.26 -24.00 13.30
CA GLU A 6 18.21 -22.98 13.71
C GLU A 6 18.10 -21.80 12.74
N LEU A 7 17.59 -20.69 13.27
CA LEU A 7 17.38 -19.45 12.53
C LEU A 7 18.25 -18.37 13.19
N SER A 8 19.54 -18.67 13.26
CA SER A 8 20.57 -17.79 13.80
C SER A 8 21.00 -16.79 12.70
N ASP A 9 20.78 -15.51 13.00
CA ASP A 9 21.47 -14.32 12.49
C ASP A 9 21.94 -14.27 11.03
N GLU A 10 21.11 -14.74 10.11
CA GLU A 10 21.28 -14.45 8.69
C GLU A 10 20.51 -13.17 8.32
N ILE A 11 21.21 -12.21 7.72
CA ILE A 11 20.59 -11.05 7.07
C ILE A 11 19.71 -11.60 5.94
N ARG A 12 18.39 -11.62 6.16
CA ARG A 12 17.43 -12.20 5.22
C ARG A 12 17.06 -11.19 4.14
N ASP A 13 17.85 -11.18 3.07
CA ASP A 13 17.34 -10.78 1.76
C ASP A 13 16.62 -12.00 1.14
N GLU A 14 15.30 -12.03 1.28
CA GLU A 14 14.45 -13.11 0.72
C GLU A 14 14.33 -13.05 -0.81
N ASN A 15 14.98 -12.08 -1.47
CA ASN A 15 15.05 -12.04 -2.92
C ASN A 15 16.12 -13.00 -3.50
N TYR A 16 16.76 -13.84 -2.65
CA TYR A 16 17.57 -15.08 -2.86
C TYR A 16 18.57 -15.17 -4.04
N HIS A 17 18.66 -14.20 -4.93
CA HIS A 17 19.40 -14.25 -6.18
C HIS A 17 20.31 -13.05 -6.38
N ARG A 18 20.09 -11.97 -5.63
CA ARG A 18 20.78 -10.69 -5.89
C ARG A 18 22.04 -10.48 -5.07
N HIS A 19 22.09 -11.06 -3.88
CA HIS A 19 23.18 -10.84 -2.92
C HIS A 19 23.90 -12.14 -2.49
N VAL A 20 23.87 -13.18 -3.32
CA VAL A 20 24.72 -14.37 -3.12
C VAL A 20 26.19 -13.94 -3.10
N GLY A 21 26.82 -13.97 -1.92
CA GLY A 21 28.23 -13.57 -1.73
C GLY A 21 28.47 -12.08 -1.42
N TRP A 22 27.44 -11.25 -1.25
CA TRP A 22 27.61 -9.85 -0.89
C TRP A 22 27.85 -9.66 0.63
N LYS A 23 29.09 -9.41 1.02
CA LYS A 23 29.48 -8.96 2.37
C LYS A 23 29.76 -7.45 2.38
N GLY A 24 28.75 -6.64 2.06
CA GLY A 24 28.85 -5.17 2.13
C GLY A 24 28.49 -4.66 3.52
N GLY A 25 29.51 -4.38 4.34
CA GLY A 25 29.36 -3.89 5.72
C GLY A 25 29.04 -2.39 5.79
N ASN A 26 27.79 -2.01 5.56
CA ASN A 26 27.29 -0.69 5.93
C ASN A 26 26.34 -0.83 7.13
N GLU A 27 26.70 -0.23 8.27
CA GLU A 27 25.97 -0.35 9.55
C GLU A 27 24.53 0.15 9.44
N ILE A 28 24.30 1.19 8.63
CA ILE A 28 22.97 1.76 8.33
C ILE A 28 22.04 0.72 7.70
N VAL A 29 22.57 -0.11 6.81
CA VAL A 29 21.79 -1.14 6.10
C VAL A 29 21.44 -2.29 7.05
N LYS A 30 22.36 -2.67 7.93
CA LYS A 30 22.09 -3.67 8.97
C LYS A 30 21.03 -3.19 9.95
N GLN A 31 21.06 -1.90 10.33
CA GLN A 31 20.06 -1.31 11.19
C GLN A 31 18.68 -1.31 10.53
N TYR A 32 18.60 -0.97 9.24
CA TYR A 32 17.33 -1.01 8.49
C TYR A 32 16.74 -2.41 8.42
N PHE A 33 17.52 -3.44 8.08
CA PHE A 33 17.07 -4.85 8.02
C PHE A 33 17.12 -5.57 9.37
N SER A 34 17.22 -4.84 10.48
CA SER A 34 17.25 -5.45 11.81
C SER A 34 15.89 -6.03 12.19
N LYS A 35 15.90 -7.11 12.99
CA LYS A 35 14.66 -7.75 13.51
C LYS A 35 13.79 -6.74 14.29
N ASP A 36 14.42 -5.82 15.01
CA ASP A 36 13.72 -4.80 15.80
C ASP A 36 12.98 -3.80 14.89
N THR A 37 13.60 -3.37 13.79
CA THR A 37 12.96 -2.49 12.80
C THR A 37 11.80 -3.18 12.11
N VAL A 38 11.95 -4.46 11.72
CA VAL A 38 10.86 -5.23 11.11
C VAL A 38 9.68 -5.38 12.06
N LYS A 39 9.95 -5.66 13.34
CA LYS A 39 8.91 -5.74 14.38
C LYS A 39 8.21 -4.41 14.59
N LEU A 40 8.96 -3.30 14.58
CA LEU A 40 8.40 -1.95 14.64
C LEU A 40 7.47 -1.69 13.45
N ILE A 41 7.92 -1.98 12.23
CA ILE A 41 7.11 -1.85 11.02
C ILE A 41 5.82 -2.69 11.13
N SER A 42 5.93 -3.96 11.52
CA SER A 42 4.78 -4.87 11.68
C SER A 42 3.75 -4.33 12.69
N SER A 43 4.21 -3.86 13.86
CA SER A 43 3.33 -3.23 14.86
C SER A 43 2.64 -1.98 14.32
N LYS A 44 3.39 -1.09 13.64
CA LYS A 44 2.84 0.14 13.08
C LYS A 44 1.83 -0.09 11.97
N ILE A 45 2.09 -1.06 11.10
CA ILE A 45 1.13 -1.48 10.06
C ILE A 45 -0.15 -1.97 10.73
N THR A 46 -0.03 -2.83 11.74
CA THR A 46 -1.19 -3.36 12.48
C THR A 46 -2.01 -2.22 13.10
N ASP A 47 -1.36 -1.26 13.75
CA ASP A 47 -2.00 -0.07 14.34
C ASP A 47 -2.73 0.77 13.29
N LEU A 48 -2.12 1.01 12.14
CA LEU A 48 -2.68 1.84 11.06
C LEU A 48 -3.82 1.16 10.27
N LEU A 49 -3.95 -0.16 10.42
CA LEU A 49 -4.98 -0.98 9.78
C LEU A 49 -6.16 -1.28 10.72
N ILE A 50 -6.15 -0.80 11.96
CA ILE A 50 -7.30 -0.89 12.85
C ILE A 50 -8.50 -0.17 12.21
N GLY A 51 -9.64 -0.85 12.15
CA GLY A 51 -10.88 -0.31 11.59
C GLY A 51 -11.00 -0.41 10.06
N VAL A 52 -10.03 -1.02 9.38
CA VAL A 52 -10.15 -1.32 7.93
C VAL A 52 -11.05 -2.52 7.70
N ASP A 53 -10.96 -3.53 8.57
CA ASP A 53 -11.83 -4.71 8.52
C ASP A 53 -13.15 -4.43 9.26
N PRO A 54 -14.33 -4.78 8.70
CA PRO A 54 -15.63 -4.55 9.35
C PRO A 54 -15.80 -5.31 10.66
N ASP A 55 -15.10 -6.43 10.83
CA ASP A 55 -15.09 -7.21 12.08
C ASP A 55 -14.00 -6.73 13.07
N ASN A 56 -13.28 -5.65 12.75
CA ASN A 56 -12.17 -5.10 13.52
C ASN A 56 -11.08 -6.13 13.85
N ARG A 57 -10.85 -7.12 12.98
CA ARG A 57 -9.79 -8.11 13.20
C ARG A 57 -8.43 -7.45 12.99
N PRO A 58 -7.43 -7.72 13.84
CA PRO A 58 -6.09 -7.20 13.64
C PRO A 58 -5.47 -7.85 12.39
N ILE A 59 -5.12 -7.02 11.41
CA ILE A 59 -4.48 -7.46 10.18
C ILE A 59 -2.97 -7.51 10.43
N ILE A 60 -2.41 -8.71 10.41
CA ILE A 60 -0.97 -8.94 10.61
C ILE A 60 -0.36 -9.32 9.26
N VAL A 61 0.65 -8.55 8.85
CA VAL A 61 1.41 -8.82 7.62
C VAL A 61 2.57 -9.75 7.95
N ALA A 62 2.81 -10.74 7.09
CA ALA A 62 3.93 -11.67 7.25
C ALA A 62 5.29 -10.96 7.08
N ASP A 63 6.25 -11.26 7.95
CA ASP A 63 7.61 -10.68 7.94
C ASP A 63 8.30 -10.81 6.57
N LYS A 64 8.08 -11.94 5.89
CA LYS A 64 8.56 -12.17 4.51
C LYS A 64 8.13 -11.08 3.54
N THR A 65 6.85 -10.69 3.58
CA THR A 65 6.32 -9.65 2.71
C THR A 65 6.93 -8.30 3.06
N ILE A 66 7.13 -8.02 4.36
CA ILE A 66 7.79 -6.80 4.83
C ILE A 66 9.22 -6.74 4.28
N HIS A 67 10.00 -7.82 4.39
CA HIS A 67 11.36 -7.89 3.85
C HIS A 67 11.43 -7.63 2.34
N ASN A 68 10.48 -8.17 1.57
CA ASN A 68 10.43 -7.96 0.13
C ASN A 68 10.19 -6.49 -0.22
N VAL A 69 9.22 -5.84 0.44
CA VAL A 69 8.92 -4.43 0.22
C VAL A 69 10.08 -3.54 0.65
N MET A 70 10.68 -3.82 1.81
CA MET A 70 11.88 -3.11 2.27
C MET A 70 13.04 -3.21 1.28
N SER A 71 13.24 -4.39 0.69
CA SER A 71 14.30 -4.62 -0.31
C SER A 71 14.06 -3.83 -1.60
N GLU A 72 12.81 -3.76 -2.07
CA GLU A 72 12.46 -2.96 -3.25
C GLU A 72 12.56 -1.45 -2.96
N ILE A 73 12.18 -0.99 -1.77
CA ILE A 73 12.34 0.41 -1.38
C ILE A 73 13.81 0.78 -1.30
N TYR A 74 14.63 -0.03 -0.62
CA TYR A 74 16.07 0.20 -0.54
C TYR A 74 16.73 0.31 -1.93
N LYS A 75 16.30 -0.52 -2.88
CA LYS A 75 16.78 -0.48 -4.28
C LYS A 75 16.38 0.81 -5.00
N ASN A 76 15.14 1.25 -4.81
CA ASN A 76 14.57 2.39 -5.52
C ASN A 76 14.84 3.73 -4.82
N TYR A 77 15.27 3.69 -3.56
CA TYR A 77 15.54 4.88 -2.77
C TYR A 77 16.65 5.71 -3.41
N ARG A 78 16.36 6.99 -3.63
CA ARG A 78 17.33 7.98 -4.08
C ARG A 78 17.31 9.10 -3.04
N PRO A 79 18.39 9.31 -2.28
CA PRO A 79 18.41 10.37 -1.30
C PRO A 79 18.24 11.72 -2.01
N PRO A 80 17.54 12.69 -1.39
CA PRO A 80 17.38 14.02 -1.96
C PRO A 80 18.77 14.63 -2.16
N THR A 81 19.19 14.71 -3.42
CA THR A 81 20.48 15.28 -3.81
C THR A 81 20.24 16.73 -4.18
N GLY A 82 20.96 17.65 -3.52
CA GLY A 82 20.80 19.07 -3.79
C GLY A 82 21.38 19.45 -5.14
N ASP A 83 20.69 20.35 -5.84
CA ASP A 83 21.25 21.09 -6.97
C ASP A 83 22.42 21.97 -6.51
N LEU A 84 23.25 22.44 -7.44
CA LEU A 84 24.43 23.28 -7.22
C LEU A 84 24.18 24.43 -6.24
N HIS A 85 23.00 25.06 -6.32
CA HIS A 85 22.58 26.17 -5.46
C HIS A 85 21.96 25.75 -4.12
N SER A 86 21.47 24.51 -4.00
CA SER A 86 20.77 24.00 -2.81
C SER A 86 21.63 23.06 -1.94
N ARG A 87 22.87 22.80 -2.35
CA ARG A 87 23.81 21.88 -1.67
C ARG A 87 24.01 22.17 -0.17
N TYR A 88 23.93 23.43 0.23
CA TYR A 88 24.15 23.86 1.63
C TYR A 88 22.86 24.06 2.44
N ILE A 89 21.69 23.97 1.80
CA ILE A 89 20.38 24.08 2.45
C ILE A 89 19.91 22.69 2.92
N ILE A 90 20.39 21.64 2.25
CA ILE A 90 20.11 20.26 2.66
C ILE A 90 20.97 19.94 3.88
N PRO A 91 20.37 19.42 4.97
CA PRO A 91 21.12 19.06 6.17
C PRO A 91 22.32 18.14 5.84
N PRO A 92 23.49 18.37 6.46
CA PRO A 92 24.66 17.55 6.19
C PRO A 92 24.39 16.08 6.56
N ALA A 93 25.01 15.17 5.81
CA ALA A 93 24.79 13.72 5.88
C ALA A 93 24.93 13.11 7.29
N SER A 94 25.68 13.76 8.19
CA SER A 94 25.90 13.34 9.58
C SER A 94 24.69 13.52 10.51
N ALA A 95 23.73 14.38 10.17
CA ALA A 95 22.44 14.50 10.86
C ALA A 95 21.30 13.81 10.07
N SER A 96 21.63 13.17 8.95
CA SER A 96 20.67 12.73 7.95
C SER A 96 20.59 11.21 7.79
N SER A 97 21.57 10.44 8.30
CA SER A 97 21.54 8.97 8.26
C SER A 97 20.25 8.38 8.87
N ASP A 98 19.86 8.89 10.04
CA ASP A 98 18.64 8.45 10.73
C ASP A 98 17.40 8.90 9.96
N ASN A 99 17.44 10.09 9.36
CA ASN A 99 16.35 10.60 8.52
C ASN A 99 16.16 9.75 7.26
N TYR A 100 17.24 9.25 6.66
CA TYR A 100 17.13 8.37 5.49
C TYR A 100 16.51 7.02 5.86
N ILE A 101 16.97 6.39 6.95
CA ILE A 101 16.39 5.13 7.44
C ILE A 101 14.90 5.31 7.75
N GLN A 102 14.55 6.36 8.52
CA GLN A 102 13.14 6.64 8.84
C GLN A 102 12.31 6.88 7.58
N SER A 103 12.81 7.64 6.61
CA SER A 103 12.07 7.86 5.36
C SER A 103 11.84 6.56 4.56
N MET A 104 12.77 5.60 4.60
CA MET A 104 12.58 4.28 3.99
C MET A 104 11.57 3.43 4.77
N ILE A 105 11.61 3.49 6.11
CA ILE A 105 10.64 2.82 6.99
C ILE A 105 9.23 3.36 6.72
N ASP A 106 9.06 4.68 6.68
CA ASP A 106 7.79 5.34 6.43
C ASP A 106 7.22 4.96 5.06
N GLN A 107 8.05 4.98 4.01
CA GLN A 107 7.65 4.51 2.68
C GLN A 107 7.22 3.03 2.68
N THR A 108 7.89 2.19 3.46
CA THR A 108 7.54 0.77 3.58
C THR A 108 6.17 0.59 4.20
N ILE A 109 5.92 1.30 5.30
CA ILE A 109 4.62 1.30 5.99
C ILE A 109 3.54 1.83 5.06
N GLU A 110 3.78 2.93 4.36
CA GLU A 110 2.82 3.54 3.44
C GLU A 110 2.42 2.60 2.30
N VAL A 111 3.40 1.99 1.62
CA VAL A 111 3.14 1.06 0.51
C VAL A 111 2.29 -0.11 0.97
N ILE A 112 2.66 -0.75 2.10
CA ILE A 112 1.93 -1.93 2.61
C ILE A 112 0.52 -1.54 3.08
N THR A 113 0.40 -0.46 3.85
CA THR A 113 -0.91 -0.04 4.38
C THR A 113 -1.85 0.41 3.28
N SER A 114 -1.35 1.09 2.24
CA SER A 114 -2.14 1.49 1.08
C SER A 114 -2.62 0.28 0.28
N ASP A 115 -1.74 -0.68 0.00
CA ASP A 115 -2.09 -1.91 -0.73
C ASP A 115 -3.19 -2.72 -0.02
N VAL A 116 -3.05 -2.92 1.30
CA VAL A 116 -4.06 -3.62 2.10
C VAL A 116 -5.39 -2.86 2.11
N LYS A 117 -5.38 -1.55 2.37
CA LYS A 117 -6.61 -0.73 2.38
C LYS A 117 -7.31 -0.74 1.04
N ASN A 118 -6.57 -0.61 -0.06
CA ASN A 118 -7.12 -0.62 -1.40
C ASN A 118 -7.73 -1.99 -1.74
N THR A 119 -7.01 -3.08 -1.44
CA THR A 119 -7.50 -4.44 -1.70
C THR A 119 -8.77 -4.74 -0.94
N MET A 120 -8.81 -4.46 0.37
CA MET A 120 -10.02 -4.69 1.18
C MET A 120 -11.18 -3.79 0.74
N GLY A 121 -10.92 -2.51 0.48
CA GLY A 121 -11.94 -1.60 -0.04
C GLY A 121 -12.50 -2.04 -1.39
N MET A 122 -11.66 -2.60 -2.27
CA MET A 122 -12.10 -3.20 -3.52
C MET A 122 -12.94 -4.46 -3.29
N GLU A 123 -12.53 -5.35 -2.40
CA GLU A 123 -13.31 -6.56 -2.06
C GLU A 123 -14.69 -6.21 -1.51
N GLU A 124 -14.79 -5.24 -0.60
CA GLU A 124 -16.07 -4.80 -0.05
C GLU A 124 -17.00 -4.21 -1.12
N ASN A 125 -16.45 -3.42 -2.04
CA ASN A 125 -17.24 -2.87 -3.13
C ASN A 125 -17.64 -3.95 -4.14
N ASN A 126 -16.75 -4.92 -4.40
CA ASN A 126 -17.04 -6.06 -5.26
C ASN A 126 -18.12 -6.97 -4.65
N LYS A 127 -18.17 -7.14 -3.32
CA LYS A 127 -19.24 -7.88 -2.62
C LYS A 127 -20.63 -7.26 -2.81
N LYS A 128 -20.71 -5.96 -3.10
CA LYS A 128 -21.98 -5.25 -3.39
C LYS A 128 -22.46 -5.49 -4.82
N LEU A 129 -21.59 -5.98 -5.71
CA LEU A 129 -21.96 -6.29 -7.08
C LEU A 129 -22.72 -7.63 -7.13
N SER A 130 -23.88 -7.60 -7.76
CA SER A 130 -24.73 -8.74 -8.05
C SER A 130 -24.96 -8.79 -9.56
N ILE A 131 -25.31 -9.96 -10.10
CA ILE A 131 -25.63 -10.12 -11.53
C ILE A 131 -26.65 -9.06 -11.99
N TRP A 132 -27.61 -8.72 -11.12
CA TRP A 132 -28.68 -7.76 -11.39
C TRP A 132 -28.31 -6.29 -11.18
N THR A 133 -27.21 -5.99 -10.48
CA THR A 133 -26.66 -4.61 -10.40
C THR A 133 -25.62 -4.31 -11.46
N THR A 134 -25.20 -5.32 -12.23
CA THR A 134 -24.24 -5.20 -13.33
C THR A 134 -24.92 -4.93 -14.68
N VAL A 135 -26.23 -5.14 -14.77
CA VAL A 135 -27.01 -4.81 -15.97
C VAL A 135 -27.22 -3.29 -16.03
N TYR A 136 -26.65 -2.66 -17.05
CA TYR A 136 -26.88 -1.24 -17.31
C TYR A 136 -28.34 -0.97 -17.73
N GLY A 137 -28.98 0.04 -17.15
CA GLY A 137 -30.37 0.41 -17.46
C GLY A 137 -31.26 0.64 -16.24
N ASP A 138 -32.57 0.76 -16.46
CA ASP A 138 -33.58 1.11 -15.42
C ASP A 138 -33.76 0.05 -14.32
N PHE A 139 -33.23 -1.15 -14.50
CA PHE A 139 -33.29 -2.23 -13.52
C PHE A 139 -32.15 -2.20 -12.49
N ASN A 140 -31.20 -1.28 -12.64
CA ASN A 140 -30.08 -1.15 -11.72
C ASN A 140 -30.43 -0.24 -10.53
N ARG A 141 -30.26 -0.75 -9.30
CA ARG A 141 -30.42 0.01 -8.05
C ARG A 141 -29.46 1.21 -7.92
N HIS A 142 -28.34 1.19 -8.64
CA HIS A 142 -27.30 2.22 -8.58
C HIS A 142 -27.40 3.25 -9.72
N GLY A 143 -28.40 3.16 -10.61
CA GLY A 143 -28.63 4.15 -11.67
C GLY A 143 -27.52 4.22 -12.73
N LEU A 144 -26.70 3.18 -12.87
CA LEU A 144 -25.64 3.14 -13.88
C LEU A 144 -26.26 2.98 -15.28
N GLN A 145 -26.08 3.98 -16.13
CA GLN A 145 -26.52 3.99 -17.52
C GLN A 145 -25.33 3.71 -18.44
N GLN A 146 -25.54 2.91 -19.49
CA GLN A 146 -24.52 2.61 -20.51
C GLN A 146 -24.19 3.84 -21.36
N THR A 147 -25.14 4.76 -21.48
CA THR A 147 -25.02 6.01 -22.24
C THR A 147 -25.33 7.19 -21.32
N PRO A 148 -24.66 8.34 -21.49
CA PRO A 148 -24.98 9.54 -20.72
C PRO A 148 -26.44 9.96 -20.95
N GLN A 149 -27.09 10.52 -19.92
CA GLN A 149 -28.43 11.08 -20.05
C GLN A 149 -28.46 12.09 -21.21
N ILE A 150 -29.37 11.87 -22.16
CA ILE A 150 -29.56 12.77 -23.30
C ILE A 150 -29.95 14.13 -22.72
N LYS A 151 -28.99 15.07 -22.74
CA LYS A 151 -29.24 16.44 -22.31
C LYS A 151 -30.12 17.11 -23.36
N ILE A 152 -31.42 17.13 -23.10
CA ILE A 152 -32.35 17.87 -23.93
C ILE A 152 -32.04 19.35 -23.72
N ARG A 153 -31.63 20.05 -24.78
CA ARG A 153 -31.30 21.48 -24.76
C ARG A 153 -32.52 22.38 -24.50
N ASN A 154 -33.70 21.81 -24.28
CA ASN A 154 -34.97 22.53 -24.26
C ASN A 154 -35.32 23.02 -22.85
N LYS A 155 -35.35 24.34 -22.70
CA LYS A 155 -35.70 25.11 -21.50
C LYS A 155 -37.23 25.21 -21.32
N HIS A 156 -37.96 24.11 -21.48
CA HIS A 156 -39.43 24.08 -21.33
C HIS A 156 -39.83 23.33 -20.06
N PRO A 157 -40.91 23.76 -19.37
CA PRO A 157 -41.47 23.00 -18.25
C PRO A 157 -41.91 21.62 -18.75
N ALA A 158 -41.60 20.56 -17.99
CA ALA A 158 -42.02 19.21 -18.33
C ALA A 158 -43.56 19.13 -18.35
N HIS A 159 -44.15 18.76 -19.49
CA HIS A 159 -45.56 18.45 -19.57
C HIS A 159 -45.85 17.16 -18.78
N PHE A 160 -46.97 17.16 -18.05
CA PHE A 160 -47.45 16.07 -17.18
C PHE A 160 -47.16 14.67 -17.76
N GLN A 161 -46.27 13.92 -17.10
CA GLN A 161 -46.02 12.51 -17.40
C GLN A 161 -47.00 11.65 -16.59
N PHE A 162 -47.93 10.99 -17.27
CA PHE A 162 -48.77 9.96 -16.67
C PHE A 162 -47.97 8.66 -16.54
N HIS A 163 -47.80 8.21 -15.30
CA HIS A 163 -47.08 6.97 -15.00
C HIS A 163 -48.02 5.80 -15.28
N MET A 164 -47.86 5.14 -16.42
CA MET A 164 -48.54 3.86 -16.65
C MET A 164 -47.78 2.75 -15.93
N ARG A 165 -48.41 2.18 -14.90
CA ARG A 165 -48.00 0.91 -14.28
C ARG A 165 -48.64 -0.23 -15.08
N TYR A 166 -47.82 -1.17 -15.55
CA TYR A 166 -48.26 -2.49 -15.98
C TYR A 166 -47.89 -3.51 -14.91
#